data_AF-A0A2A6P2Y5-F1
#
_entry.id   AF-A0A2A6P2Y5-F1
#
_cell.length_a   1.000
_cell.length_b   1.000
_cell.length_c   1.000
_cell.angle_alpha   90.00
_cell.angle_beta   90.00
_cell.angle_gamma   90.00
#
_symmetry.space_group_name_H-M   'P 1'
#
loop_
_entity.id
_entity.type
_entity.pdbx_description
1 polymer ?
#
loop_
_entity_poly.entity_id
_entity_poly.type
_entity_poly.pdbx_seq_one_letter_code
_entity_poly.pdbx_strand_id
1 'polypeptide(L)'
;MIVATLTPLWPLLDAEEKPAVLSEVARSVTRAIAIAPFHIRLAVESVSIVISLCIALISAGAGGPLGRALRAESFYRLLQRLPGPAGAVIRLYRSMALLAFYEQPPVAAKLLAARPVQNSKA
;
A
#
# COMPACT_ATOMS: atom_id res chain seq x y z
N MET A 1 4.99 -1.05 7.68
CA MET A 1 4.14 -2.07 7.03
C MET A 1 4.11 -1.81 5.53
N ILE A 2 4.41 -2.82 4.70
CA ILE A 2 4.46 -2.73 3.23
C ILE A 2 3.20 -2.05 2.63
N VAL A 3 2.04 -2.25 3.25
CA VAL A 3 0.76 -1.65 2.82
C VAL A 3 0.80 -0.10 2.82
N ALA A 4 1.37 0.51 3.87
CA ALA A 4 1.46 1.96 3.98
C ALA A 4 2.35 2.58 2.88
N THR A 5 3.37 1.85 2.44
CA THR A 5 4.25 2.26 1.32
C THR A 5 3.64 2.02 -0.05
N LEU A 6 2.57 1.21 -0.15
CA LEU A 6 1.87 0.89 -1.39
C LEU A 6 0.57 1.68 -1.58
N THR A 7 0.13 2.39 -0.54
CA THR A 7 -1.06 3.23 -0.61
C THR A 7 -0.76 4.46 -1.46
N PRO A 8 -1.63 4.87 -2.40
CA PRO A 8 -1.36 6.02 -3.24
C PRO A 8 -1.20 7.30 -2.42
N LEU A 9 -0.30 8.18 -2.88
CA LEU A 9 -0.24 9.56 -2.40
C LEU A 9 -1.54 10.27 -2.80
N TRP A 10 -2.36 10.64 -1.83
CA TRP A 10 -3.61 11.35 -2.06
C TRP A 10 -3.50 12.79 -1.54
N PRO A 11 -3.48 13.80 -2.43
CA PRO A 11 -3.21 15.19 -2.05
C PRO A 11 -4.35 15.85 -1.27
N LEU A 12 -5.57 15.31 -1.37
CA LEU A 12 -6.75 15.85 -0.69
C LEU A 12 -6.91 15.34 0.74
N LEU A 13 -6.11 14.36 1.17
CA LEU A 13 -6.19 13.78 2.51
C LEU A 13 -5.38 14.64 3.48
N ASP A 14 -6.04 15.10 4.54
CA ASP A 14 -5.39 15.99 5.50
C ASP A 14 -4.31 15.24 6.30
N ALA A 15 -3.33 15.97 6.81
CA ALA A 15 -2.20 15.38 7.54
C ALA A 15 -2.64 14.56 8.77
N GLU A 16 -3.77 14.92 9.37
CA GLU A 16 -4.37 14.24 10.53
C GLU A 16 -5.18 13.00 10.14
N GLU A 17 -5.87 13.03 8.99
CA GLU A 17 -6.71 11.92 8.51
C GLU A 17 -5.86 10.79 7.90
N LYS A 18 -4.76 11.16 7.25
CA LYS A 18 -3.85 10.25 6.56
C LYS A 18 -3.35 9.07 7.42
N PRO A 19 -2.82 9.25 8.64
CA PRO A 19 -2.36 8.13 9.46
C PRO A 19 -3.50 7.18 9.84
N ALA A 20 -4.70 7.70 10.14
CA ALA A 20 -5.87 6.89 10.47
C ALA A 20 -6.31 6.04 9.28
N VAL A 21 -6.44 6.65 8.09
CA VAL A 21 -6.76 5.96 6.84
C VAL A 21 -5.74 4.87 6.51
N LEU A 22 -4.44 5.18 6.60
CA LEU A 22 -3.39 4.20 6.35
C LEU A 22 -3.44 3.03 7.34
N SER A 23 -3.78 3.29 8.61
CA SER A 23 -3.93 2.25 9.62
C SER A 23 -5.13 1.32 9.34
N GLU A 24 -6.25 1.87 8.86
CA GLU A 24 -7.43 1.08 8.52
C GLU A 24 -7.21 0.24 7.26
N VAL A 25 -6.59 0.83 6.24
CA VAL A 25 -6.19 0.11 5.02
C VAL A 25 -5.25 -1.04 5.37
N ALA A 26 -4.25 -0.78 6.21
CA ALA A 26 -3.35 -1.81 6.71
C ALA A 26 -4.10 -2.94 7.43
N ARG A 27 -5.06 -2.61 8.30
CA ARG A 27 -5.87 -3.59 9.04
C ARG A 27 -6.75 -4.41 8.11
N SER A 28 -7.42 -3.77 7.16
CA SER A 28 -8.30 -4.42 6.18
C SER A 28 -7.53 -5.42 5.32
N VAL A 29 -6.40 -5.00 4.74
CA VAL A 29 -5.54 -5.87 3.91
C VAL A 29 -5.00 -7.05 4.74
N THR A 30 -4.56 -6.79 5.98
CA THR A 30 -4.05 -7.86 6.86
C THR A 30 -5.13 -8.89 7.19
N ARG A 31 -6.35 -8.44 7.51
CA ARG A 31 -7.48 -9.33 7.80
C ARG A 31 -7.86 -10.16 6.58
N ALA A 32 -7.90 -9.55 5.39
CA ALA A 32 -8.23 -10.24 4.15
C ALA A 32 -7.19 -11.34 3.80
N ILE A 33 -5.90 -11.11 4.09
CA ILE A 33 -4.86 -12.13 3.93
C ILE A 33 -4.99 -13.24 4.97
N ALA A 34 -5.34 -12.91 6.21
CA ALA A 34 -5.48 -13.89 7.29
C ALA A 34 -6.58 -14.94 7.02
N ILE A 35 -7.66 -14.52 6.37
CA ILE A 35 -8.79 -15.40 5.98
C ILE A 35 -8.61 -16.08 4.62
N ALA A 36 -7.53 -15.78 3.89
CA ALA A 36 -7.27 -16.36 2.58
C ALA A 36 -6.95 -17.87 2.68
N PRO A 37 -7.17 -18.65 1.61
CA PRO A 37 -6.74 -20.04 1.55
C PRO A 37 -5.25 -20.20 1.91
N PHE A 38 -4.91 -21.29 2.58
CA PHE A 38 -3.57 -21.51 3.15
C PHE A 38 -2.42 -21.29 2.15
N HIS A 39 -2.57 -21.77 0.91
CA HIS A 39 -1.55 -21.62 -0.13
C HIS A 39 -1.31 -20.15 -0.53
N ILE A 40 -2.34 -19.30 -0.48
CA ILE A 40 -2.22 -17.86 -0.70
C ILE A 40 -1.54 -17.21 0.50
N ARG A 41 -1.99 -17.54 1.72
CA ARG A 41 -1.40 -16.99 2.95
C ARG A 41 0.10 -17.30 3.04
N LEU A 42 0.49 -18.54 2.76
CA LEU A 42 1.88 -18.98 2.81
C LEU A 42 2.75 -18.28 1.75
N ALA A 43 2.25 -18.12 0.52
CA ALA A 43 2.96 -17.37 -0.53
C ALA A 43 3.12 -15.88 -0.15
N VAL A 44 2.08 -15.29 0.44
CA VAL A 44 2.07 -13.88 0.84
C VAL A 44 3.00 -13.62 2.04
N GLU A 45 2.98 -14.48 3.05
CA GLU A 45 3.85 -14.38 4.23
C GLU A 45 5.32 -14.58 3.87
N SER A 46 5.64 -15.62 3.09
CA SER A 46 7.02 -15.90 2.67
C SER A 46 7.62 -14.74 1.87
N VAL A 47 6.88 -14.20 0.89
CA VAL A 47 7.33 -13.03 0.13
C VAL A 47 7.46 -11.79 1.02
N SER A 48 6.55 -11.58 1.98
CA SER A 48 6.61 -10.45 2.91
C SER A 48 7.84 -10.51 3.82
N ILE A 49 8.21 -11.70 4.28
CA ILE A 49 9.43 -11.94 5.08
C ILE A 49 10.66 -11.61 4.22
N VAL A 50 10.74 -12.14 3.01
CA VAL A 50 11.86 -11.90 2.09
C VAL A 50 12.01 -10.41 1.78
N ILE A 51 10.92 -9.73 1.44
CA ILE A 51 10.94 -8.29 1.16
C ILE A 51 11.37 -7.49 2.39
N SER A 52 10.85 -7.83 3.58
CA SER A 52 11.22 -7.15 4.82
C SER A 52 12.70 -7.34 5.15
N LEU A 53 13.24 -8.54 4.91
CA LEU A 53 14.66 -8.84 5.08
C LEU A 53 15.50 -8.01 4.08
N CYS A 54 15.12 -7.96 2.80
CA CYS A 54 15.81 -7.15 1.81
C CYS A 54 15.80 -5.66 2.16
N ILE A 55 14.65 -5.13 2.62
CA ILE A 55 14.54 -3.74 3.07
C ILE A 55 15.46 -3.50 4.26
N ALA A 56 15.47 -4.41 5.25
CA ALA A 56 16.34 -4.31 6.42
C ALA A 56 17.82 -4.28 6.01
N LEU A 57 18.25 -5.16 5.11
CA LEU A 57 19.62 -5.22 4.60
C LEU A 57 20.02 -3.94 3.85
N ILE A 58 19.16 -3.44 2.96
CA ILE A 58 19.42 -2.22 2.18
C ILE A 58 19.42 -0.97 3.08
N SER A 59 18.62 -1.00 4.16
CA SER A 59 18.46 0.08 5.14
C SER A 59 19.54 0.09 6.22
N ALA A 60 20.22 -1.03 6.46
CA ALA A 60 21.28 -1.14 7.47
C ALA A 60 22.47 -0.22 7.17
N GLY A 61 22.71 0.11 5.89
CA GLY A 61 23.76 1.04 5.45
C GLY A 61 23.27 2.43 5.05
N ALA A 62 22.02 2.79 5.33
CA ALA A 62 21.49 4.13 5.03
C ALA A 62 21.65 5.01 6.27
N GLY A 63 22.52 6.02 6.18
CA GLY A 63 22.93 6.93 7.27
C GLY A 63 21.85 7.86 7.84
N GLY A 64 20.60 7.42 7.92
CA GLY A 64 19.51 8.14 8.57
C GLY A 64 18.10 7.67 8.16
N PRO A 65 17.05 8.07 8.90
CA PRO A 65 15.65 7.66 8.63
C PRO A 65 15.16 8.02 7.23
N LEU A 66 15.54 9.21 6.73
CA LEU A 66 15.23 9.69 5.38
C LEU A 66 15.90 8.83 4.29
N GLY A 67 17.17 8.47 4.48
CA GLY A 67 17.89 7.59 3.56
C GLY A 67 17.29 6.18 3.51
N ARG A 68 16.81 5.67 4.67
CA ARG A 68 16.10 4.40 4.74
C ARG A 68 14.78 4.44 3.96
N ALA A 69 13.99 5.50 4.11
CA ALA A 69 12.72 5.66 3.41
C ALA A 69 12.92 5.72 1.88
N LEU A 70 13.88 6.52 1.39
CA LEU A 70 14.19 6.64 -0.04
C LEU A 70 14.69 5.33 -0.65
N ARG A 71 15.56 4.61 0.07
CA ARG A 71 16.05 3.30 -0.39
C ARG A 71 14.96 2.25 -0.40
N ALA A 72 14.11 2.22 0.62
CA ALA A 72 12.95 1.33 0.66
C ALA A 72 12.01 1.62 -0.52
N GLU A 73 11.71 2.89 -0.80
CA GLU A 73 10.86 3.27 -1.93
C GLU A 73 11.47 2.86 -3.29
N SER A 74 12.77 3.09 -3.48
CA SER A 74 13.48 2.67 -4.70
C SER A 74 13.46 1.15 -4.87
N PHE A 75 13.66 0.41 -3.78
CA PHE A 75 13.56 -1.05 -3.76
C PHE A 75 12.14 -1.53 -4.11
N TYR A 76 11.09 -0.90 -3.59
CA TYR A 76 9.71 -1.22 -3.97
C TYR A 76 9.45 -0.96 -5.46
N ARG A 77 9.96 0.13 -6.03
CA ARG A 77 9.83 0.41 -7.48
C ARG A 77 10.53 -0.66 -8.31
N LEU A 78 11.67 -1.16 -7.86
CA LEU A 78 12.37 -2.26 -8.50
C LEU A 78 11.56 -3.56 -8.42
N LEU A 79 11.05 -3.88 -7.23
CA LEU A 79 10.24 -5.08 -7.02
C LEU A 79 8.95 -5.08 -7.85
N GLN A 80 8.33 -3.91 -8.07
CA GLN A 80 7.16 -3.77 -8.94
C GLN A 80 7.43 -4.11 -10.42
N ARG A 81 8.69 -4.05 -10.85
CA ARG A 81 9.10 -4.37 -12.22
C ARG A 81 9.52 -5.83 -12.41
N LEU A 82 9.62 -6.60 -11.33
CA LEU A 82 10.04 -8.00 -11.43
C LEU A 82 8.93 -8.87 -12.04
N PRO A 83 9.20 -9.58 -13.15
CA PRO A 83 8.31 -10.65 -13.60
C PRO A 83 8.39 -11.83 -12.62
N GLY A 84 7.25 -12.48 -12.37
CA GLY A 84 7.18 -13.70 -11.55
C GLY A 84 6.38 -13.58 -10.25
N PRO A 85 6.49 -14.59 -9.35
CA PRO A 85 5.64 -14.74 -8.17
C PRO A 85 5.71 -13.55 -7.20
N ALA A 86 6.92 -13.02 -6.95
CA ALA A 86 7.10 -11.85 -6.09
C ALA A 86 6.39 -10.60 -6.64
N GLY A 87 6.49 -10.36 -7.95
CA GLY A 87 5.76 -9.26 -8.61
C GLY A 87 4.25 -9.45 -8.60
N ALA A 88 3.76 -10.70 -8.68
CA ALA A 88 2.33 -11.01 -8.53
C ALA A 88 1.81 -10.69 -7.12
N VAL A 89 2.54 -11.08 -6.07
CA VAL A 89 2.18 -10.79 -4.67
C VAL A 89 2.20 -9.29 -4.39
N ILE A 90 3.19 -8.56 -4.91
CA ILE A 90 3.25 -7.10 -4.73
C ILE A 90 2.12 -6.40 -5.46
N ARG A 91 1.77 -6.85 -6.66
CA ARG A 91 0.59 -6.34 -7.38
C ARG A 91 -0.69 -6.64 -6.62
N LEU A 92 -0.84 -7.84 -6.07
CA LEU A 92 -1.97 -8.19 -5.21
C LEU A 92 -2.08 -7.27 -4.00
N TYR A 93 -0.98 -7.08 -3.25
CA TYR A 93 -0.94 -6.16 -2.12
C TYR A 93 -1.32 -4.73 -2.52
N ARG A 94 -0.79 -4.24 -3.64
CA ARG A 94 -1.09 -2.90 -4.15
C ARG A 94 -2.57 -2.76 -4.53
N SER A 95 -3.13 -3.75 -5.22
CA SER A 95 -4.54 -3.76 -5.60
C SER A 95 -5.45 -3.78 -4.37
N MET A 96 -5.15 -4.63 -3.39
CA MET A 96 -5.91 -4.70 -2.14
C MET A 96 -5.80 -3.40 -1.33
N ALA A 97 -4.61 -2.83 -1.23
CA ALA A 97 -4.39 -1.56 -0.54
C ALA A 97 -5.14 -0.41 -1.22
N LEU A 98 -5.13 -0.39 -2.56
CA LEU A 98 -5.82 0.62 -3.35
C LEU A 98 -7.34 0.49 -3.22
N LEU A 99 -7.88 -0.73 -3.31
CA LEU A 99 -9.31 -0.98 -3.10
C LEU A 99 -9.74 -0.56 -1.69
N ALA A 100 -9.05 -1.07 -0.67
CA ALA A 100 -9.35 -0.74 0.73
C ALA A 100 -9.21 0.76 1.02
N PHE A 101 -8.33 1.47 0.30
CA PHE A 101 -8.17 2.92 0.40
C PHE A 101 -9.37 3.67 -0.17
N TYR A 102 -9.86 3.27 -1.35
CA TYR A 102 -11.05 3.88 -1.96
C TYR A 102 -12.35 3.60 -1.20
N GLU A 103 -12.40 2.52 -0.43
CA GLU A 103 -13.52 2.19 0.46
C GLU A 103 -13.54 3.03 1.75
N GLN A 104 -12.49 3.80 2.06
CA GLN A 104 -12.47 4.60 3.29
C GLN A 104 -13.44 5.78 3.20
N PRO A 105 -14.31 5.99 4.21
CA PRO A 105 -15.26 7.10 4.25
C PRO A 105 -14.68 8.49 3.93
N PRO A 106 -13.52 8.93 4.49
CA PRO A 106 -12.95 10.24 4.17
C PRO A 106 -12.49 10.33 2.70
N VAL A 107 -12.00 9.23 2.12
CA VAL A 107 -11.59 9.18 0.71
C VAL A 107 -12.82 9.25 -0.19
N ALA A 108 -13.86 8.47 0.11
CA ALA A 108 -15.11 8.46 -0.63
C ALA A 108 -15.81 9.84 -0.59
N ALA A 109 -15.86 10.49 0.58
CA ALA A 109 -16.42 11.83 0.73
C ALA A 109 -15.69 12.86 -0.13
N LYS A 110 -14.35 12.85 -0.13
CA LYS A 110 -13.55 13.79 -0.93
C LYS A 110 -13.64 13.48 -2.44
N LEU A 111 -13.79 12.23 -2.84
CA LEU A 111 -14.05 11.86 -4.24
C LEU A 111 -15.41 12.35 -4.74
N LEU A 112 -16.44 12.25 -3.90
CA LEU A 112 -17.78 12.75 -4.22
C LEU A 112 -17.80 14.29 -4.29
N ALA A 113 -17.08 14.96 -3.38
CA ALA A 113 -16.96 16.41 -3.38
C ALA A 113 -16.11 16.97 -4.55
N ALA A 114 -15.09 16.22 -4.98
CA ALA A 114 -14.23 16.61 -6.11
C ALA A 114 -14.87 16.35 -7.48
N ARG A 115 -16.00 15.64 -7.54
CA ARG A 115 -16.72 15.42 -8.80
C ARG A 115 -17.36 16.76 -9.20
N PRO A 116 -16.95 17.39 -10.32
CA PRO A 116 -17.64 18.58 -10.79
C PRO A 116 -19.09 18.20 -11.04
N VAL A 117 -20.02 19.04 -10.59
CA VAL A 117 -21.44 18.94 -10.90
C VAL A 117 -21.62 19.07 -12.41
N GLN A 118 -21.40 17.98 -13.15
CA GLN A 118 -21.71 17.86 -14.58
C GLN A 118 -23.19 17.50 -14.82
N ASN A 119 -24.05 17.68 -13.82
CA ASN A 119 -25.51 17.57 -13.96
C ASN A 119 -26.16 18.95 -13.78
N SER A 120 -25.71 19.93 -14.56
CA SER A 120 -26.49 21.13 -14.84
C SER A 120 -26.52 21.32 -16.34
N LYS A 121 -27.71 21.14 -16.92
CA LYS A 121 -28.09 21.22 -18.34
C LYS A 121 -27.97 19.93 -19.17
N ALA A 122 -29.05 19.15 -19.15
CA ALA A 122 -29.81 18.83 -20.37
C ALA A 122 -31.29 18.77 -20.00
#